data_AF-A0A2D8M3X7-F1
#
_entry.id   AF-A0A2D8M3X7-F1
#
_cell.length_a   1.000
_cell.length_b   1.000
_cell.length_c   1.000
_cell.angle_alpha   90.00
_cell.angle_beta   90.00
_cell.angle_gamma   90.00
#
_symmetry.space_group_name_H-M   'P 1'
#
loop_
_entity.id
_entity.type
_entity.pdbx_description
1 polymer ?
#
loop_
_entity_poly.entity_id
_entity_poly.type
_entity_poly.pdbx_seq_one_letter_code
_entity_poly.pdbx_strand_id
1 'polypeptide(L)'
;MRLFTQHRKYRSNPFTQPLEELPLEFRPREKLIYLTPNLEILLCEEYINFKHCGHFTENMSKGVEPVETGSQRHAKERILVHCDLDAFFAAVEILHHNLDPEKPLIIGSDPQAGRGRGIVSTCNYAARAFGIHSAMPISEAWRRCPGHPFGPGHYIRGSRGLYSRASRRVMEILQQPATFFEKASIDEAYLDITETVESDWDAAFALCRELQNTIEEKVGLTASFGIAPTRILAKMSSEVNKPRGIFRILPDEIGDFFDGRSLREVPGIGPKRATQLAEWGLVTVDEAYVFGEIALGRMAGERFASWLTRVVDGTTSSEVSPLRSRKSVGKERTFSTDQNDHEAVLEVLRSLTHRVLSRAKEMGVAGRLAEVKIRYTGFETHTHGRSIPVAMDEPEVFLRLAEHLFATNVQHNRGLRLVGFRLGQLDMPPTRQAILSLNEEE
;
A
#
# COMPACT_ATOMS: atom_id res chain seq x y z
N MET A 1 51.15 23.75 -20.64
CA MET A 1 50.59 22.77 -21.60
C MET A 1 50.20 21.54 -20.79
N ARG A 2 48.91 21.36 -20.46
CA ARG A 2 47.99 20.30 -20.97
C ARG A 2 48.59 18.88 -20.80
N LEU A 3 47.96 17.86 -20.21
CA LEU A 3 46.56 17.55 -19.87
C LEU A 3 46.58 16.39 -18.84
N PHE A 4 45.66 16.39 -17.88
CA PHE A 4 45.32 15.24 -17.03
C PHE A 4 44.32 14.34 -17.76
N THR A 5 44.52 13.02 -17.70
CA THR A 5 43.45 12.03 -17.96
C THR A 5 43.55 10.89 -16.94
N GLN A 6 42.58 10.86 -16.03
CA GLN A 6 42.33 9.76 -15.10
C GLN A 6 41.55 8.66 -15.81
N HIS A 7 42.02 7.41 -15.72
CA HIS A 7 41.25 6.23 -16.08
C HIS A 7 40.33 5.80 -14.92
N ARG A 8 39.02 5.93 -15.13
CA ARG A 8 37.96 5.32 -14.32
C ARG A 8 37.89 3.81 -14.66
N LYS A 9 38.11 2.96 -13.66
CA LYS A 9 37.82 1.52 -13.73
C LYS A 9 36.31 1.31 -13.66
N TYR A 10 35.70 0.78 -14.73
CA TYR A 10 34.37 0.18 -14.66
C TYR A 10 34.47 -1.19 -13.95
N ARG A 11 33.69 -1.39 -12.88
CA ARG A 11 33.41 -2.71 -12.33
C ARG A 11 32.28 -3.33 -13.17
N SER A 12 32.53 -4.54 -13.68
CA SER A 12 31.64 -5.34 -14.50
C SER A 12 30.40 -5.84 -13.73
N ASN A 13 29.23 -5.72 -14.36
CA ASN A 13 27.94 -6.27 -13.96
C ASN A 13 27.90 -7.80 -14.23
N PRO A 14 27.55 -8.68 -13.27
CA PRO A 14 27.59 -10.13 -13.46
C PRO A 14 26.46 -10.74 -14.32
N PHE A 15 25.64 -9.94 -15.00
CA PHE A 15 24.49 -10.44 -15.80
C PHE A 15 24.55 -10.15 -17.31
N THR A 16 25.75 -10.07 -17.89
CA THR A 16 25.90 -9.92 -19.35
C THR A 16 26.74 -11.06 -19.92
N GLN A 17 26.10 -12.19 -20.21
CA GLN A 17 26.67 -13.19 -21.12
C GLN A 17 26.16 -12.94 -22.54
N PRO A 18 27.04 -12.95 -23.57
CA PRO A 18 26.62 -12.89 -24.97
C PRO A 18 25.71 -14.08 -25.32
N LEU A 19 24.70 -13.83 -26.14
CA LEU A 19 23.72 -14.84 -26.60
C LEU A 19 24.38 -16.05 -27.29
N GLU A 20 25.61 -15.92 -27.80
CA GLU A 20 26.36 -17.02 -28.40
C GLU A 20 26.84 -18.09 -27.41
N GLU A 21 26.82 -17.84 -26.09
CA GLU A 21 27.33 -18.77 -25.06
C GLU A 21 26.26 -19.67 -24.42
N LEU A 22 24.98 -19.52 -24.80
CA LEU A 22 23.90 -20.37 -24.28
C LEU A 22 23.96 -21.80 -24.85
N PRO A 23 23.68 -22.85 -24.03
CA PRO A 23 23.51 -24.22 -24.49
C PRO A 23 22.48 -24.32 -25.62
N LEU A 24 22.73 -25.20 -26.60
CA LEU A 24 21.93 -25.33 -27.84
C LEU A 24 20.43 -25.53 -27.61
N GLU A 25 20.04 -26.11 -26.48
CA GLU A 25 18.65 -26.36 -26.06
C GLU A 25 17.89 -25.09 -25.62
N PHE A 26 18.59 -23.98 -25.32
CA PHE A 26 18.01 -22.69 -24.93
C PHE A 26 18.08 -21.63 -26.02
N ARG A 27 18.59 -21.96 -27.22
CA ARG A 27 18.60 -21.04 -28.36
C ARG A 27 17.22 -21.03 -29.03
N PRO A 28 16.57 -19.86 -29.19
CA PRO A 28 15.30 -19.78 -29.91
C PRO A 28 15.48 -20.21 -31.37
N ARG A 29 14.56 -21.04 -31.89
CA ARG A 29 14.68 -21.67 -33.22
C ARG A 29 14.45 -20.73 -34.39
N GLU A 30 13.97 -19.50 -34.17
CA GLU A 30 13.73 -18.52 -35.23
C GLU A 30 14.16 -17.11 -34.79
N LYS A 31 14.88 -16.40 -35.66
CA LYS A 31 15.23 -14.98 -35.48
C LYS A 31 13.96 -14.14 -35.63
N LEU A 32 13.42 -13.62 -34.53
CA LEU A 32 12.45 -12.52 -34.57
C LEU A 32 13.18 -11.23 -34.89
N ILE A 33 13.12 -10.83 -36.17
CA ILE A 33 13.53 -9.50 -36.64
C ILE A 33 12.34 -8.58 -36.41
N TYR A 34 12.45 -7.63 -35.47
CA TYR A 34 11.52 -6.51 -35.41
C TYR A 34 11.82 -5.56 -36.56
N LEU A 35 11.00 -5.61 -37.61
CA LEU A 35 10.92 -4.56 -38.62
C LEU A 35 9.93 -3.51 -38.12
N THR A 36 10.42 -2.35 -37.69
CA THR A 36 9.61 -1.15 -37.51
C THR A 36 9.35 -0.53 -38.90
N PRO A 37 8.09 -0.33 -39.33
CA PRO A 37 7.81 0.51 -40.47
C PRO A 37 7.93 1.98 -40.04
N ASN A 38 8.77 2.71 -40.78
CA ASN A 38 8.98 4.16 -40.79
C ASN A 38 7.88 4.98 -40.09
N LEU A 39 8.19 5.49 -38.89
CA LEU A 39 7.52 6.65 -38.33
C LEU A 39 8.48 7.83 -38.50
N GLU A 40 8.23 8.67 -39.50
CA GLU A 40 8.88 9.98 -39.58
C GLU A 40 8.31 10.87 -38.47
N ILE A 41 9.09 11.05 -37.40
CA ILE A 41 8.84 12.10 -36.43
C ILE A 41 9.41 13.39 -37.01
N LEU A 42 8.55 14.25 -37.53
CA LEU A 42 8.87 15.65 -37.79
C LEU A 42 9.10 16.33 -36.43
N LEU A 43 10.36 16.45 -36.04
CA LEU A 43 10.79 17.35 -34.97
C LEU A 43 10.59 18.78 -35.48
N CYS A 44 9.54 19.45 -35.00
CA CYS A 44 9.44 20.89 -35.11
C CYS A 44 10.49 21.50 -34.16
N GLU A 45 11.54 22.10 -34.71
CA GLU A 45 12.59 22.82 -33.99
C GLU A 45 12.09 24.16 -33.41
N GLU A 46 11.06 24.14 -32.57
CA GLU A 46 10.67 25.34 -31.79
C GLU A 46 10.10 24.95 -30.42
N TYR A 47 10.86 24.23 -29.59
CA TYR A 47 10.68 24.25 -28.13
C TYR A 47 12.02 23.99 -27.46
N ILE A 48 12.87 25.02 -27.43
CA ILE A 48 13.99 25.11 -26.50
C ILE A 48 13.39 25.57 -25.17
N ASN A 49 13.23 24.67 -24.20
CA ASN A 49 12.98 25.09 -22.82
C ASN A 49 14.26 24.88 -22.00
N PHE A 50 14.78 26.00 -21.49
CA PHE A 50 16.04 26.09 -20.78
C PHE A 50 15.97 25.26 -19.48
N LYS A 51 17.01 24.45 -19.25
CA LYS A 51 17.39 24.02 -17.91
C LYS A 51 17.56 25.27 -17.04
N HIS A 52 16.71 25.45 -16.03
CA HIS A 52 16.93 26.47 -15.02
C HIS A 52 18.12 26.06 -14.14
N CYS A 53 19.30 26.53 -14.50
CA CYS A 53 20.41 26.70 -13.56
C CYS A 53 20.08 27.87 -12.63
N GLY A 54 20.21 27.65 -11.32
CA GLY A 54 19.90 28.65 -10.30
C GLY A 54 20.77 29.90 -10.36
N HIS A 55 20.23 31.02 -9.91
CA HIS A 55 20.91 32.26 -9.48
C HIS A 55 20.14 32.76 -8.26
N PHE A 56 20.72 32.78 -7.05
CA PHE A 56 21.55 33.88 -6.51
C PHE A 56 20.96 35.27 -6.80
N THR A 57 20.41 35.91 -5.77
CA THR A 57 20.18 37.35 -5.73
C THR A 57 20.88 37.95 -4.51
N GLU A 58 22.06 38.50 -4.75
CA GLU A 58 22.63 39.57 -3.92
C GLU A 58 21.96 40.91 -4.28
N ASN A 59 21.84 41.74 -3.24
CA ASN A 59 21.16 43.02 -3.20
C ASN A 59 21.61 44.05 -4.25
N MET A 60 20.65 44.77 -4.84
CA MET A 60 20.81 46.21 -5.05
C MET A 60 19.50 46.96 -4.77
N SER A 61 19.63 47.97 -3.92
CA SER A 61 18.64 48.88 -3.40
C SER A 61 18.11 49.85 -4.45
N LYS A 62 16.79 50.06 -4.46
CA LYS A 62 16.15 51.38 -4.68
C LYS A 62 14.69 51.31 -4.22
N GLY A 63 14.33 52.27 -3.38
CA GLY A 63 13.10 52.28 -2.60
C GLY A 63 11.83 52.40 -3.43
N VAL A 64 10.86 51.58 -3.05
CA VAL A 64 9.43 51.82 -3.16
C VAL A 64 8.84 51.21 -1.88
N GLU A 65 8.11 52.00 -1.09
CA GLU A 65 7.46 51.54 0.14
C GLU A 65 6.45 50.43 -0.17
N PRO A 66 6.43 49.29 0.56
CA PRO A 66 5.43 48.27 0.34
C PRO A 66 4.15 48.59 1.13
N VAL A 67 3.04 48.66 0.40
CA VAL A 67 1.68 48.60 0.94
C VAL A 67 1.49 47.25 1.62
N GLU A 68 1.21 47.27 2.93
CA GLU A 68 0.85 46.08 3.71
C GLU A 68 -0.39 45.40 3.10
N THR A 69 -0.15 44.30 2.38
CA THR A 69 -1.20 43.39 1.93
C THR A 69 -0.88 42.00 2.45
N GLY A 70 -1.75 41.53 3.36
CA GLY A 70 -2.02 40.15 3.76
C GLY A 70 -0.86 39.14 3.70
N SER A 71 -0.38 38.75 4.89
CA SER A 71 0.46 37.58 5.16
C SER A 71 0.15 36.38 4.23
N GLN A 72 0.92 36.25 3.14
CA GLN A 72 1.13 34.97 2.52
C GLN A 72 1.98 34.17 3.49
N ARG A 73 1.34 33.30 4.27
CA ARG A 73 2.04 32.24 4.99
C ARG A 73 2.77 31.41 3.94
N HIS A 74 4.08 31.60 3.78
CA HIS A 74 4.93 30.51 3.27
C HIS A 74 4.58 29.30 4.13
N ALA A 75 3.94 28.29 3.52
CA ALA A 75 3.62 27.06 4.23
C ALA A 75 4.95 26.50 4.72
N LYS A 76 5.18 26.54 6.05
CA LYS A 76 6.40 26.07 6.69
C LYS A 76 6.72 24.69 6.14
N GLU A 77 7.92 24.50 5.58
CA GLU A 77 8.34 23.22 5.01
C GLU A 77 8.15 22.12 6.06
N ARG A 78 7.38 21.10 5.69
CA ARG A 78 6.96 20.03 6.58
C ARG A 78 8.01 18.93 6.57
N ILE A 79 8.35 18.41 7.74
CA ILE A 79 9.21 17.23 7.87
C ILE A 79 8.32 16.09 8.36
N LEU A 80 7.93 15.24 7.43
CA LEU A 80 7.09 14.09 7.71
C LEU A 80 7.93 12.83 7.78
N VAL A 81 7.53 11.93 8.67
CA VAL A 81 8.13 10.62 8.84
C VAL A 81 7.08 9.55 8.60
N HIS A 82 7.42 8.56 7.78
CA HIS A 82 6.71 7.29 7.71
C HIS A 82 7.54 6.23 8.42
N CYS A 83 6.95 5.57 9.41
CA CYS A 83 7.53 4.42 10.07
C CYS A 83 6.82 3.14 9.62
N ASP A 84 7.57 2.09 9.31
CA ASP A 84 7.08 0.77 8.90
C ASP A 84 7.85 -0.33 9.63
N LEU A 85 7.14 -1.21 10.33
CA LEU A 85 7.76 -2.32 11.07
C LEU A 85 8.20 -3.46 10.15
N ASP A 86 9.47 -3.86 10.23
CA ASP A 86 10.04 -4.84 9.32
C ASP A 86 9.46 -6.24 9.55
N ALA A 87 8.90 -6.84 8.50
CA ALA A 87 8.30 -8.18 8.53
C ALA A 87 7.40 -8.42 9.77
N PHE A 88 6.61 -7.40 10.14
CA PHE A 88 6.03 -7.23 11.48
C PHE A 88 5.47 -8.50 12.15
N PHE A 89 4.52 -9.20 11.54
CA PHE A 89 3.96 -10.39 12.22
C PHE A 89 5.00 -11.49 12.38
N ALA A 90 5.90 -11.68 11.41
CA ALA A 90 6.96 -12.68 11.51
C ALA A 90 7.94 -12.32 12.63
N ALA A 91 8.34 -11.05 12.74
CA ALA A 91 9.19 -10.57 13.83
C ALA A 91 8.53 -10.77 15.21
N VAL A 92 7.22 -10.49 15.33
CA VAL A 92 6.49 -10.71 16.59
C VAL A 92 6.41 -12.19 16.97
N GLU A 93 6.12 -13.08 16.01
CA GLU A 93 6.05 -14.53 16.29
C GLU A 93 7.45 -15.10 16.61
N ILE A 94 8.50 -14.64 15.92
CA ILE A 94 9.90 -15.00 16.19
C ILE A 94 10.26 -14.63 17.64
N LEU A 95 9.99 -13.39 18.03
CA LEU A 95 10.26 -12.89 19.37
C LEU A 95 9.45 -13.66 20.44
N HIS A 96 8.16 -13.87 20.20
CA HIS A 96 7.26 -14.48 21.19
C HIS A 96 7.53 -15.97 21.41
N HIS A 97 7.88 -16.69 20.35
CA HIS A 97 8.11 -18.14 20.39
C HIS A 97 9.61 -18.50 20.45
N ASN A 98 10.49 -17.50 20.55
CA ASN A 98 11.94 -17.67 20.54
C ASN A 98 12.42 -18.53 19.34
N LEU A 99 11.89 -18.21 18.16
CA LEU A 99 12.23 -18.92 16.92
C LEU A 99 13.56 -18.40 16.35
N ASP A 100 14.19 -19.22 15.54
CA ASP A 100 15.40 -18.85 14.80
C ASP A 100 15.03 -17.93 13.61
N PRO A 101 15.48 -16.66 13.57
CA PRO A 101 15.16 -15.72 12.50
C PRO A 101 15.73 -16.13 11.13
N GLU A 102 16.76 -16.98 11.11
CA GLU A 102 17.40 -17.47 9.88
C GLU A 102 16.63 -18.64 9.26
N LYS A 103 15.66 -19.22 9.98
CA LYS A 103 14.79 -20.28 9.44
C LYS A 103 13.56 -19.69 8.75
N PRO A 104 13.15 -20.19 7.57
CA PRO A 104 11.98 -19.70 6.87
C PRO A 104 10.70 -19.82 7.72
N LEU A 105 10.13 -18.67 8.10
CA LEU A 105 8.87 -18.57 8.83
C LEU A 105 7.80 -17.96 7.92
N ILE A 106 6.71 -18.68 7.74
CA ILE A 106 5.57 -18.30 6.90
C ILE A 106 4.32 -18.22 7.79
N ILE A 107 3.73 -17.04 7.86
CA ILE A 107 2.48 -16.82 8.59
C ILE A 107 1.35 -16.77 7.58
N GLY A 108 0.37 -17.66 7.72
CA GLY A 108 -0.74 -17.69 6.79
C GLY A 108 -1.78 -18.74 7.09
N SER A 109 -2.48 -19.15 6.04
CA SER A 109 -3.38 -20.29 6.08
C SER A 109 -2.59 -21.59 6.24
N ASP A 110 -3.27 -22.66 6.63
CA ASP A 110 -2.66 -23.99 6.65
C ASP A 110 -2.35 -24.46 5.21
N PRO A 111 -1.09 -24.79 4.88
CA PRO A 111 -0.73 -25.22 3.54
C PRO A 111 -1.32 -26.57 3.14
N GLN A 112 -1.79 -27.40 4.09
CA GLN A 112 -2.29 -28.77 3.85
C GLN A 112 -1.42 -29.56 2.87
N ALA A 113 -0.11 -29.59 3.13
CA ALA A 113 0.91 -30.21 2.27
C ALA A 113 0.82 -29.77 0.78
N GLY A 114 0.53 -28.48 0.54
CA GLY A 114 0.43 -27.88 -0.79
C GLY A 114 -0.98 -27.86 -1.39
N ARG A 115 -1.98 -28.43 -0.70
CA ARG A 115 -3.40 -28.43 -1.15
C ARG A 115 -4.25 -27.34 -0.48
N GLY A 116 -3.64 -26.59 0.44
CA GLY A 116 -4.30 -25.57 1.24
C GLY A 116 -4.82 -24.42 0.38
N ARG A 117 -5.95 -23.87 0.80
CA ARG A 117 -6.47 -22.61 0.28
C ARG A 117 -6.05 -21.45 1.19
N GLY A 118 -5.98 -20.27 0.62
CA GLY A 118 -5.61 -19.04 1.31
C GLY A 118 -4.26 -18.51 0.86
N ILE A 119 -3.72 -17.59 1.63
CA ILE A 119 -2.54 -16.83 1.27
C ILE A 119 -1.53 -16.77 2.41
N VAL A 120 -0.29 -16.46 2.06
CA VAL A 120 0.71 -15.95 2.98
C VAL A 120 0.26 -14.56 3.43
N SER A 121 0.10 -14.37 4.74
CA SER A 121 -0.17 -13.06 5.33
C SER A 121 1.11 -12.23 5.37
N THR A 122 2.19 -12.81 5.88
CA THR A 122 3.56 -12.29 5.80
C THR A 122 4.56 -13.41 6.04
N CYS A 123 5.84 -13.13 5.86
CA CYS A 123 6.93 -14.07 6.10
C CYS A 123 8.21 -13.30 6.45
N ASN A 124 9.17 -13.97 7.11
CA ASN A 124 10.46 -13.38 7.42
C ASN A 124 11.37 -13.32 6.19
N TYR A 125 12.51 -12.63 6.30
CA TYR A 125 13.46 -12.45 5.21
C TYR A 125 14.05 -13.79 4.72
N ALA A 126 14.28 -14.76 5.62
CA ALA A 126 14.71 -16.11 5.22
C ALA A 126 13.71 -16.80 4.26
N ALA A 127 12.40 -16.66 4.51
CA ALA A 127 11.38 -17.16 3.58
C ALA A 127 11.30 -16.34 2.27
N ARG A 128 11.55 -15.03 2.32
CA ARG A 128 11.59 -14.17 1.12
C ARG A 128 12.71 -14.57 0.16
N ALA A 129 13.81 -15.14 0.64
CA ALA A 129 14.88 -15.68 -0.19
C ALA A 129 14.41 -16.84 -1.10
N PHE A 130 13.35 -17.57 -0.70
CA PHE A 130 12.66 -18.57 -1.55
C PHE A 130 11.64 -17.93 -2.51
N GLY A 131 11.66 -16.60 -2.64
CA GLY A 131 10.70 -15.83 -3.43
C GLY A 131 9.31 -15.78 -2.82
N ILE A 132 9.12 -16.14 -1.55
CA ILE A 132 7.82 -16.07 -0.87
C ILE A 132 7.53 -14.60 -0.51
N HIS A 133 6.29 -14.16 -0.73
CA HIS A 133 5.87 -12.81 -0.40
C HIS A 133 4.42 -12.78 0.10
N SER A 134 4.02 -11.68 0.73
CA SER A 134 2.63 -11.47 1.16
C SER A 134 1.66 -11.59 -0.02
N ALA A 135 0.44 -12.06 0.27
CA ALA A 135 -0.61 -12.36 -0.70
C ALA A 135 -0.31 -13.51 -1.70
N MET A 136 0.85 -14.16 -1.62
CA MET A 136 1.13 -15.38 -2.38
C MET A 136 0.16 -16.51 -1.96
N PRO A 137 -0.38 -17.31 -2.89
CA PRO A 137 -1.15 -18.51 -2.54
C PRO A 137 -0.35 -19.44 -1.63
N ILE A 138 -0.96 -19.95 -0.56
CA ILE A 138 -0.23 -20.77 0.42
C ILE A 138 0.31 -22.07 -0.19
N SER A 139 -0.37 -22.61 -1.20
CA SER A 139 0.07 -23.76 -1.98
C SER A 139 1.30 -23.47 -2.85
N GLU A 140 1.43 -22.24 -3.36
CA GLU A 140 2.63 -21.79 -4.07
C GLU A 140 3.80 -21.61 -3.10
N ALA A 141 3.56 -21.02 -1.93
CA ALA A 141 4.57 -20.90 -0.88
C ALA A 141 5.10 -22.29 -0.47
N TRP A 142 4.20 -23.27 -0.29
CA TRP A 142 4.58 -24.65 0.01
C TRP A 142 5.41 -25.30 -1.10
N ARG A 143 5.10 -25.03 -2.38
CA ARG A 143 5.91 -25.53 -3.50
C ARG A 143 7.32 -24.92 -3.51
N ARG A 144 7.47 -23.64 -3.15
CA ARG A 144 8.78 -22.96 -3.08
C ARG A 144 9.60 -23.35 -1.86
N CYS A 145 8.96 -23.48 -0.71
CA CYS A 145 9.58 -23.84 0.56
C CYS A 145 8.68 -24.85 1.30
N PRO A 146 8.82 -26.15 1.02
CA PRO A 146 8.04 -27.19 1.69
C PRO A 146 8.31 -27.17 3.20
N GLY A 147 7.29 -27.49 4.00
CA GLY A 147 7.46 -27.64 5.45
C GLY A 147 7.92 -29.03 5.86
N HIS A 148 8.23 -29.19 7.14
CA HIS A 148 8.71 -30.46 7.71
C HIS A 148 7.71 -31.61 7.48
N PRO A 149 8.15 -32.84 7.16
CA PRO A 149 9.55 -33.28 6.97
C PRO A 149 10.12 -33.02 5.58
N PHE A 150 9.35 -32.42 4.67
CA PHE A 150 9.71 -32.29 3.25
C PHE A 150 10.61 -31.09 2.94
N GLY A 151 10.79 -30.18 3.89
CA GLY A 151 11.66 -29.03 3.73
C GLY A 151 11.74 -28.15 4.99
N PRO A 152 12.42 -26.99 4.89
CA PRO A 152 12.75 -26.14 6.03
C PRO A 152 11.63 -25.16 6.43
N GLY A 153 10.51 -25.10 5.70
CA GLY A 153 9.46 -24.12 5.92
C GLY A 153 8.68 -24.33 7.22
N HIS A 154 8.67 -23.32 8.10
CA HIS A 154 7.83 -23.31 9.29
C HIS A 154 6.54 -22.52 9.01
N TYR A 155 5.41 -23.24 8.96
CA TYR A 155 4.09 -22.64 8.71
C TYR A 155 3.30 -22.52 10.00
N ILE A 156 2.89 -21.29 10.32
CA ILE A 156 2.06 -21.01 11.50
C ILE A 156 0.84 -20.17 11.15
N ARG A 157 -0.21 -20.28 11.98
CA ARG A 157 -1.36 -19.38 11.93
C ARG A 157 -1.08 -18.16 12.79
N GLY A 158 -1.47 -16.99 12.29
CA GLY A 158 -1.15 -15.75 12.97
C GLY A 158 -1.99 -15.44 14.21
N SER A 159 -1.37 -14.83 15.20
CA SER A 159 -1.96 -14.45 16.48
C SER A 159 -2.30 -12.96 16.57
N ARG A 160 -3.52 -12.58 16.16
CA ARG A 160 -3.98 -11.17 16.13
C ARG A 160 -3.79 -10.40 17.44
N GLY A 161 -3.95 -11.09 18.58
CA GLY A 161 -3.77 -10.51 19.91
C GLY A 161 -2.32 -10.10 20.19
N LEU A 162 -1.34 -10.89 19.76
CA LEU A 162 0.08 -10.56 19.88
C LEU A 162 0.42 -9.32 19.07
N TYR A 163 -0.02 -9.29 17.80
CA TYR A 163 0.27 -8.17 16.89
C TYR A 163 -0.33 -6.87 17.41
N SER A 164 -1.55 -6.93 17.94
CA SER A 164 -2.22 -5.75 18.49
C SER A 164 -1.51 -5.20 19.73
N ARG A 165 -0.95 -6.06 20.58
CA ARG A 165 -0.16 -5.63 21.76
C ARG A 165 1.18 -5.02 21.35
N ALA A 166 1.92 -5.68 20.46
CA ALA A 166 3.19 -5.17 19.97
C ALA A 166 3.02 -3.82 19.26
N SER A 167 2.02 -3.72 18.39
CA SER A 167 1.64 -2.47 17.72
C SER A 167 1.37 -1.34 18.69
N ARG A 168 0.59 -1.55 19.76
CA ARG A 168 0.32 -0.49 20.73
C ARG A 168 1.59 0.06 21.36
N ARG A 169 2.50 -0.82 21.79
CA ARG A 169 3.79 -0.41 22.39
C ARG A 169 4.64 0.42 21.43
N VAL A 170 4.73 0.01 20.16
CA VAL A 170 5.47 0.79 19.15
C VAL A 170 4.81 2.15 18.91
N MET A 171 3.48 2.17 18.73
CA MET A 171 2.75 3.39 18.44
C MET A 171 2.82 4.39 19.60
N GLU A 172 2.87 3.92 20.85
CA GLU A 172 3.11 4.74 22.04
C GLU A 172 4.49 5.43 22.01
N ILE A 173 5.53 4.75 21.51
CA ILE A 173 6.87 5.33 21.34
C ILE A 173 6.86 6.38 20.22
N LEU A 174 6.28 6.04 19.06
CA LEU A 174 6.24 6.91 17.88
C LEU A 174 5.39 8.17 18.09
N GLN A 175 4.37 8.11 18.93
CA GLN A 175 3.48 9.25 19.16
C GLN A 175 4.16 10.39 19.94
N GLN A 176 5.14 10.09 20.80
CA GLN A 176 5.74 11.06 21.72
C GLN A 176 6.36 12.29 21.05
N PRO A 177 7.20 12.16 20.01
CA PRO A 177 7.81 13.32 19.37
C PRO A 177 6.96 13.95 18.27
N ALA A 178 5.75 13.43 17.99
CA ALA A 178 4.97 13.88 16.84
C ALA A 178 3.99 15.01 17.24
N THR A 179 4.07 16.16 16.56
CA THR A 179 3.03 17.21 16.68
C THR A 179 1.69 16.66 16.19
N PHE A 180 1.70 15.94 15.07
CA PHE A 180 0.55 15.17 14.58
C PHE A 180 0.95 13.73 14.32
N PHE A 181 0.12 12.81 14.79
CA PHE A 181 0.34 11.38 14.67
C PHE A 181 -0.84 10.69 14.00
N GLU A 182 -0.59 9.91 12.95
CA GLU A 182 -1.59 9.07 12.30
C GLU A 182 -1.12 7.62 12.26
N LYS A 183 -1.88 6.74 12.92
CA LYS A 183 -1.73 5.30 12.75
C LYS A 183 -2.34 4.86 11.42
N ALA A 184 -1.50 4.58 10.42
CA ALA A 184 -1.94 4.18 9.08
C ALA A 184 -2.42 2.72 9.04
N SER A 185 -1.73 1.82 9.74
CA SER A 185 -2.07 0.40 9.88
C SER A 185 -1.64 -0.12 11.27
N ILE A 186 -1.58 -1.44 11.44
CA ILE A 186 -1.09 -2.04 12.69
C ILE A 186 0.45 -1.92 12.82
N ASP A 187 1.14 -1.78 11.71
CA ASP A 187 2.59 -1.75 11.55
C ASP A 187 3.14 -0.46 10.94
N GLU A 188 2.27 0.43 10.45
CA GLU A 188 2.65 1.69 9.81
C GLU A 188 2.06 2.92 10.53
N ALA A 189 2.85 3.99 10.59
CA ALA A 189 2.40 5.29 11.10
C ALA A 189 3.04 6.46 10.34
N TYR A 190 2.33 7.58 10.29
CA TYR A 190 2.85 8.87 9.87
C TYR A 190 3.00 9.79 11.07
N LEU A 191 4.12 10.50 11.12
CA LEU A 191 4.42 11.51 12.11
C LEU A 191 4.71 12.81 11.37
N ASP A 192 4.18 13.90 11.90
CA ASP A 192 4.71 15.23 11.63
C ASP A 192 5.60 15.65 12.79
N ILE A 193 6.89 15.81 12.52
CA ILE A 193 7.90 16.19 13.51
C ILE A 193 8.47 17.58 13.25
N THR A 194 7.85 18.35 12.33
CA THR A 194 8.35 19.65 11.87
C THR A 194 8.69 20.60 13.02
N GLU A 195 7.84 20.66 14.05
CA GLU A 195 8.06 21.54 15.21
C GLU A 195 9.09 20.96 16.18
N THR A 196 9.03 19.65 16.44
CA THR A 196 9.93 18.94 17.37
C THR A 196 11.39 19.04 16.97
N VAL A 197 11.67 19.08 15.67
CA VAL A 197 13.04 19.18 15.12
C VAL A 197 13.36 20.58 14.60
N GLU A 198 12.50 21.56 14.88
CA GLU A 198 12.71 22.97 14.48
C GLU A 198 12.97 23.15 12.98
N SER A 199 12.34 22.33 12.13
CA SER A 199 12.56 22.28 10.67
C SER A 199 14.01 21.90 10.25
N ASP A 200 14.79 21.27 11.13
CA ASP A 200 16.10 20.71 10.83
C ASP A 200 15.99 19.24 10.38
N TRP A 201 16.40 18.99 9.14
CA TRP A 201 16.40 17.68 8.52
C TRP A 201 17.41 16.70 9.15
N ASP A 202 18.57 17.16 9.62
CA ASP A 202 19.58 16.33 10.28
C ASP A 202 19.13 15.94 11.69
N ALA A 203 18.49 16.86 12.41
CA ALA A 203 17.81 16.55 13.66
C ALA A 203 16.69 15.52 13.45
N ALA A 204 15.93 15.60 12.35
CA ALA A 204 14.94 14.59 11.99
C ALA A 204 15.53 13.19 11.76
N PHE A 205 16.69 13.10 11.09
CA PHE A 205 17.39 11.84 10.90
C PHE A 205 17.89 11.25 12.23
N ALA A 206 18.47 12.10 13.09
CA ALA A 206 18.92 11.70 14.43
C ALA A 206 17.76 11.20 15.30
N LEU A 207 16.63 11.91 15.30
CA LEU A 207 15.41 11.51 16.01
C LEU A 207 14.89 10.15 15.52
N CYS A 208 14.84 9.92 14.21
CA CYS A 208 14.42 8.62 13.66
C CYS A 208 15.36 7.49 14.09
N ARG A 209 16.68 7.76 14.23
CA ARG A 209 17.65 6.79 14.74
C ARG A 209 17.41 6.47 16.21
N GLU A 210 17.13 7.47 17.03
CA GLU A 210 16.77 7.29 18.44
C GLU A 210 15.49 6.46 18.59
N LEU A 211 14.45 6.76 17.81
CA LEU A 211 13.21 6.00 17.80
C LEU A 211 13.45 4.54 17.37
N GLN A 212 14.25 4.31 16.33
CA GLN A 212 14.62 2.97 15.88
C GLN A 212 15.28 2.16 17.00
N ASN A 213 16.28 2.74 17.67
CA ASN A 213 16.96 2.10 18.80
C ASN A 213 16.00 1.84 19.97
N THR A 214 15.15 2.81 20.29
CA THR A 214 14.17 2.70 21.38
C THR A 214 13.15 1.59 21.14
N ILE A 215 12.67 1.42 19.90
CA ILE A 215 11.75 0.34 19.53
C ILE A 215 12.46 -1.02 19.66
N GLU A 216 13.70 -1.11 19.19
CA GLU A 216 14.51 -2.32 19.28
C GLU A 216 14.78 -2.71 20.74
N GLU A 217 15.19 -1.76 21.59
CA GLU A 217 15.49 -1.98 23.01
C GLU A 217 14.24 -2.31 23.84
N LYS A 218 13.12 -1.58 23.66
CA LYS A 218 11.93 -1.72 24.51
C LYS A 218 10.97 -2.79 24.02
N VAL A 219 10.91 -3.05 22.71
CA VAL A 219 9.92 -3.94 22.10
C VAL A 219 10.57 -5.16 21.44
N GLY A 220 11.86 -5.11 21.10
CA GLY A 220 12.56 -6.20 20.41
C GLY A 220 12.21 -6.30 18.93
N LEU A 221 11.71 -5.23 18.32
CA LEU A 221 11.32 -5.18 16.91
C LEU A 221 12.17 -4.16 16.16
N THR A 222 12.39 -4.38 14.87
CA THR A 222 13.05 -3.40 13.99
C THR A 222 12.01 -2.63 13.17
N ALA A 223 12.36 -1.39 12.83
CA ALA A 223 11.52 -0.51 12.04
C ALA A 223 12.38 0.24 11.02
N SER A 224 11.79 0.52 9.87
CA SER A 224 12.39 1.36 8.84
C SER A 224 11.66 2.70 8.74
N PHE A 225 12.43 3.77 8.56
CA PHE A 225 11.94 5.15 8.58
C PHE A 225 12.21 5.85 7.26
N GLY A 226 11.19 6.53 6.74
CA GLY A 226 11.30 7.40 5.59
C GLY A 226 10.95 8.83 5.97
N ILE A 227 11.84 9.77 5.66
CA ILE A 227 11.69 11.20 5.99
C ILE A 227 11.53 11.98 4.70
N ALA A 228 10.48 12.78 4.55
CA ALA A 228 10.26 13.59 3.34
C ALA A 228 9.22 14.72 3.54
N PRO A 229 9.06 15.64 2.56
CA PRO A 229 8.12 16.76 2.66
C PRO A 229 6.64 16.38 2.56
N THR A 230 6.34 15.27 1.88
CA THR A 230 4.97 14.79 1.64
C THR A 230 4.80 13.36 2.10
N ARG A 231 3.54 12.94 2.29
CA ARG A 231 3.24 11.59 2.77
C ARG A 231 3.70 10.50 1.81
N ILE A 232 3.46 10.69 0.50
CA ILE A 232 3.81 9.68 -0.51
C ILE A 232 5.33 9.51 -0.53
N LEU A 233 6.08 10.61 -0.54
CA LEU A 233 7.53 10.57 -0.52
C LEU A 233 8.05 9.92 0.77
N ALA A 234 7.50 10.26 1.94
CA ALA A 234 7.90 9.66 3.21
C ALA A 234 7.68 8.13 3.20
N LYS A 235 6.53 7.68 2.67
CA LYS A 235 6.26 6.24 2.50
C LYS A 235 7.27 5.59 1.55
N MET A 236 7.53 6.18 0.39
CA MET A 236 8.50 5.65 -0.56
C MET A 236 9.91 5.59 0.03
N SER A 237 10.34 6.63 0.74
CA SER A 237 11.63 6.68 1.46
C SER A 237 11.80 5.50 2.41
N SER A 238 10.74 5.13 3.15
CA SER A 238 10.83 4.05 4.14
C SER A 238 11.10 2.66 3.55
N GLU A 239 10.87 2.48 2.24
CA GLU A 239 11.14 1.21 1.54
C GLU A 239 12.59 1.08 1.04
N VAL A 240 13.31 2.20 0.85
CA VAL A 240 14.61 2.23 0.14
C VAL A 240 15.67 1.39 0.84
N ASN A 241 15.80 1.55 2.16
CA ASN A 241 16.86 0.94 2.96
C ASN A 241 16.36 -0.21 3.86
N LYS A 242 15.21 -0.82 3.58
CA LYS A 242 14.70 -1.94 4.41
C LYS A 242 15.63 -3.15 4.36
N PRO A 243 15.78 -3.93 5.46
CA PRO A 243 15.25 -3.69 6.82
C PRO A 243 16.10 -2.74 7.66
N ARG A 244 15.54 -2.24 8.79
CA ARG A 244 16.21 -1.36 9.77
C ARG A 244 16.82 -0.11 9.13
N GLY A 245 16.22 0.35 8.02
CA GLY A 245 16.72 1.46 7.23
C GLY A 245 16.22 2.82 7.71
N ILE A 246 17.00 3.86 7.48
CA ILE A 246 16.51 5.24 7.51
C ILE A 246 16.91 5.88 6.18
N PHE A 247 15.97 6.54 5.53
CA PHE A 247 16.21 7.27 4.28
C PHE A 247 15.46 8.60 4.32
N ARG A 248 16.09 9.65 3.81
CA ARG A 248 15.56 11.01 3.78
C ARG A 248 15.62 11.52 2.35
N ILE A 249 14.58 12.24 1.93
CA ILE A 249 14.54 13.01 0.69
C ILE A 249 14.38 14.47 1.08
N LEU A 250 15.36 15.31 0.74
CA LEU A 250 15.25 16.76 0.88
C LEU A 250 14.37 17.35 -0.25
N PRO A 251 13.77 18.54 -0.07
CA PRO A 251 12.91 19.16 -1.08
C PRO A 251 13.56 19.33 -2.46
N ASP A 252 14.87 19.60 -2.48
CA ASP A 252 15.69 19.78 -3.68
C ASP A 252 16.14 18.45 -4.32
N GLU A 253 16.02 17.33 -3.62
CA GLU A 253 16.40 15.99 -4.09
C GLU A 253 15.22 15.20 -4.69
N ILE A 254 14.00 15.75 -4.70
CA ILE A 254 12.81 15.01 -5.14
C ILE A 254 12.91 14.59 -6.60
N GLY A 255 13.42 15.46 -7.48
CA GLY A 255 13.60 15.14 -8.90
C GLY A 255 14.56 13.96 -9.09
N ASP A 256 15.73 14.03 -8.45
CA ASP A 256 16.74 12.97 -8.49
C ASP A 256 16.24 11.64 -7.92
N PHE A 257 15.35 11.70 -6.91
CA PHE A 257 14.75 10.51 -6.33
C PHE A 257 13.90 9.68 -7.32
N PHE A 258 13.33 10.32 -8.34
CA PHE A 258 12.48 9.69 -9.34
C PHE A 258 13.21 9.28 -10.62
N ASP A 259 14.47 9.66 -10.79
CA ASP A 259 15.28 9.30 -11.97
C ASP A 259 15.38 7.77 -12.13
N GLY A 260 14.88 7.25 -13.25
CA GLY A 260 14.84 5.83 -13.58
C GLY A 260 13.95 4.98 -12.67
N ARG A 261 13.19 5.58 -11.74
CA ARG A 261 12.37 4.83 -10.78
C ARG A 261 11.09 4.32 -11.45
N SER A 262 10.76 3.05 -11.20
CA SER A 262 9.55 2.45 -11.77
C SER A 262 8.27 3.14 -11.28
N LEU A 263 7.32 3.38 -12.20
CA LEU A 263 5.96 3.79 -11.86
C LEU A 263 5.27 2.82 -10.88
N ARG A 264 5.65 1.55 -10.91
CA ARG A 264 5.07 0.51 -10.04
C ARG A 264 5.39 0.73 -8.56
N GLU A 265 6.45 1.46 -8.24
CA GLU A 265 6.87 1.76 -6.88
C GLU A 265 6.06 2.90 -6.25
N VAL A 266 5.40 3.74 -7.04
CA VAL A 266 4.63 4.88 -6.53
C VAL A 266 3.33 4.40 -5.88
N PRO A 267 3.10 4.68 -4.58
CA PRO A 267 1.85 4.37 -3.91
C PRO A 267 0.65 4.96 -4.64
N GLY A 268 -0.28 4.10 -5.06
CA GLY A 268 -1.43 4.48 -5.89
C GLY A 268 -1.40 3.88 -7.29
N ILE A 269 -0.23 3.44 -7.77
CA ILE A 269 -0.08 2.79 -9.07
C ILE A 269 -0.04 1.25 -8.89
N GLY A 270 -1.20 0.62 -9.07
CA GLY A 270 -1.34 -0.85 -9.01
C GLY A 270 -0.71 -1.59 -10.21
N PRO A 271 -0.56 -2.93 -10.16
CA PRO A 271 0.04 -3.71 -11.25
C PRO A 271 -0.64 -3.47 -12.59
N LYS A 272 -1.97 -3.47 -12.62
CA LYS A 272 -2.76 -3.24 -13.85
C LYS A 272 -2.46 -1.89 -14.49
N ARG A 273 -2.35 -0.85 -13.65
CA ARG A 273 -2.08 0.51 -14.12
C ARG A 273 -0.64 0.64 -14.61
N ALA A 274 0.32 0.04 -13.91
CA ALA A 274 1.71 -0.02 -14.34
C ALA A 274 1.86 -0.76 -15.68
N THR A 275 1.19 -1.90 -15.87
CA THR A 275 1.18 -2.63 -17.15
C THR A 275 0.59 -1.78 -18.27
N GLN A 276 -0.55 -1.12 -18.03
CA GLN A 276 -1.15 -0.22 -19.01
C GLN A 276 -0.21 0.93 -19.42
N LEU A 277 0.48 1.56 -18.46
CA LEU A 277 1.43 2.63 -18.74
C LEU A 277 2.65 2.09 -19.52
N ALA A 278 3.15 0.91 -19.17
CA ALA A 278 4.26 0.27 -19.87
C ALA A 278 3.91 -0.11 -21.32
N GLU A 279 2.66 -0.54 -21.58
CA GLU A 279 2.16 -0.75 -22.96
C GLU A 279 2.16 0.53 -23.81
N TRP A 280 2.15 1.71 -23.17
CA TRP A 280 2.29 3.01 -23.81
C TRP A 280 3.72 3.54 -23.83
N GLY A 281 4.70 2.73 -23.40
CA GLY A 281 6.11 3.11 -23.34
C GLY A 281 6.48 3.97 -22.12
N LEU A 282 5.62 4.05 -21.10
CA LEU A 282 5.88 4.75 -19.84
C LEU A 282 6.14 3.73 -18.74
N VAL A 283 7.42 3.49 -18.42
CA VAL A 283 7.86 2.51 -17.42
C VAL A 283 8.33 3.22 -16.14
N THR A 284 9.01 4.36 -16.29
CA THR A 284 9.56 5.12 -15.18
C THR A 284 8.80 6.41 -14.90
N VAL A 285 9.00 6.97 -13.70
CA VAL A 285 8.31 8.19 -13.26
C VAL A 285 8.84 9.41 -14.01
N ASP A 286 10.14 9.50 -14.25
CA ASP A 286 10.77 10.57 -15.03
C ASP A 286 10.27 10.58 -16.49
N GLU A 287 10.12 9.42 -17.13
CA GLU A 287 9.49 9.30 -18.47
C GLU A 287 8.08 9.88 -18.48
N ALA A 288 7.24 9.49 -17.52
CA ALA A 288 5.85 9.96 -17.42
C ALA A 288 5.76 11.46 -17.09
N TYR A 289 6.70 11.98 -16.31
CA TYR A 289 6.76 13.40 -15.97
C TYR A 289 7.19 14.24 -17.18
N VAL A 290 8.21 13.80 -17.93
CA VAL A 290 8.68 14.46 -19.17
C VAL A 290 7.63 14.40 -20.26
N PHE A 291 6.84 13.32 -20.34
CA PHE A 291 5.71 13.22 -21.27
C PHE A 291 4.68 14.35 -21.07
N GLY A 292 4.59 14.90 -19.85
CA GLY A 292 3.84 16.09 -19.53
C GLY A 292 2.38 15.83 -19.13
N GLU A 293 1.87 16.66 -18.21
CA GLU A 293 0.54 16.49 -17.60
C GLU A 293 -0.60 16.46 -18.64
N ILE A 294 -0.54 17.33 -19.65
CA ILE A 294 -1.61 17.43 -20.67
C ILE A 294 -1.67 16.15 -21.52
N ALA A 295 -0.52 15.67 -22.01
CA ALA A 295 -0.45 14.48 -22.85
C ALA A 295 -0.83 13.23 -22.05
N LEU A 296 -0.28 13.10 -20.84
CA LEU A 296 -0.63 12.02 -19.91
C LEU A 296 -2.12 12.05 -19.54
N GLY A 297 -2.70 13.25 -19.37
CA GLY A 297 -4.11 13.45 -19.06
C GLY A 297 -5.05 12.92 -20.15
N ARG A 298 -4.66 13.03 -21.42
CA ARG A 298 -5.44 12.50 -22.56
C ARG A 298 -5.47 10.96 -22.61
N MET A 299 -4.40 10.31 -22.17
CA MET A 299 -4.27 8.84 -22.23
C MET A 299 -4.72 8.16 -20.94
N ALA A 300 -4.30 8.71 -19.80
CA ALA A 300 -4.46 8.11 -18.49
C ALA A 300 -5.59 8.78 -17.67
N GLY A 301 -6.08 9.94 -18.09
CA GLY A 301 -7.08 10.74 -17.39
C GLY A 301 -6.46 11.88 -16.58
N GLU A 302 -7.07 13.06 -16.66
CA GLU A 302 -6.58 14.32 -16.09
C GLU A 302 -6.23 14.22 -14.60
N ARG A 303 -7.10 13.58 -13.80
CA ARG A 303 -6.87 13.43 -12.35
C ARG A 303 -5.61 12.65 -12.03
N PHE A 304 -5.29 11.63 -12.82
CA PHE A 304 -4.09 10.83 -12.61
C PHE A 304 -2.85 11.61 -13.01
N ALA A 305 -2.89 12.27 -14.17
CA ALA A 305 -1.77 13.07 -14.65
C ALA A 305 -1.42 14.18 -13.67
N SER A 306 -2.42 14.98 -13.26
CA SER A 306 -2.24 16.04 -12.28
C SER A 306 -1.73 15.53 -10.94
N TRP A 307 -2.23 14.38 -10.48
CA TRP A 307 -1.72 13.76 -9.26
C TRP A 307 -0.26 13.32 -9.40
N LEU A 308 0.14 12.71 -10.52
CA LEU A 308 1.51 12.25 -10.73
C LEU A 308 2.49 13.43 -10.81
N THR A 309 2.15 14.50 -11.54
CA THR A 309 2.93 15.74 -11.58
C THR A 309 3.17 16.27 -10.17
N ARG A 310 2.12 16.35 -9.35
CA ARG A 310 2.22 16.80 -7.96
C ARG A 310 3.07 15.90 -7.07
N VAL A 311 3.16 14.60 -7.37
CA VAL A 311 4.05 13.67 -6.63
C VAL A 311 5.50 14.04 -6.89
N VAL A 312 5.87 14.26 -8.16
CA VAL A 312 7.23 14.64 -8.57
C VAL A 312 7.59 16.06 -8.13
N ASP A 313 6.63 16.99 -8.16
CA ASP A 313 6.83 18.37 -7.71
C ASP A 313 6.86 18.50 -6.17
N GLY A 314 6.59 17.43 -5.42
CA GLY A 314 6.52 17.49 -3.96
C GLY A 314 5.33 18.29 -3.41
N THR A 315 4.25 18.47 -4.19
CA THR A 315 3.06 19.28 -3.84
C THR A 315 1.81 18.44 -3.52
N THR A 316 2.00 17.15 -3.25
CA THR A 316 0.93 16.30 -2.69
C THR A 316 0.66 16.60 -1.22
N SER A 317 -0.35 15.95 -0.65
CA SER A 317 -0.74 16.18 0.75
C SER A 317 0.40 15.92 1.73
N SER A 318 0.62 16.89 2.61
CA SER A 318 1.49 16.83 3.79
C SER A 318 0.70 16.78 5.11
N GLU A 319 -0.61 16.54 5.02
CA GLU A 319 -1.52 16.48 6.17
C GLU A 319 -1.38 15.14 6.88
N VAL A 320 -1.03 15.15 8.17
CA VAL A 320 -1.06 13.96 9.03
C VAL A 320 -2.24 14.12 9.97
N SER A 321 -3.26 13.27 9.84
CA SER A 321 -4.51 13.44 10.59
C SER A 321 -4.83 12.21 11.45
N PRO A 322 -5.04 12.38 12.77
CA PRO A 322 -5.44 11.28 13.65
C PRO A 322 -6.87 10.79 13.35
N LEU A 323 -7.69 11.59 12.66
CA LEU A 323 -9.11 11.33 12.44
C LEU A 323 -9.36 10.62 11.11
N ARG A 324 -9.21 9.30 11.08
CA ARG A 324 -9.83 8.49 10.01
C ARG A 324 -11.22 8.03 10.43
N SER A 325 -12.25 8.66 9.88
CA SER A 325 -13.59 8.08 9.92
C SER A 325 -13.61 6.82 9.05
N ARG A 326 -13.96 5.69 9.66
CA ARG A 326 -14.12 4.43 8.94
C ARG A 326 -15.28 4.57 7.96
N LYS A 327 -15.07 4.26 6.67
CA LYS A 327 -16.10 4.40 5.63
C LYS A 327 -17.00 3.17 5.46
N SER A 328 -16.55 2.01 5.92
CA SER A 328 -17.30 0.75 5.85
C SER A 328 -16.79 -0.31 6.84
N VAL A 329 -17.68 -1.23 7.24
CA VAL A 329 -17.37 -2.45 7.99
C VAL A 329 -17.82 -3.64 7.14
N GLY A 330 -16.98 -4.66 6.96
CA GLY A 330 -17.36 -5.82 6.18
C GLY A 330 -16.63 -7.08 6.62
N LYS A 331 -17.20 -8.22 6.25
CA LYS A 331 -16.63 -9.54 6.50
C LYS A 331 -16.96 -10.48 5.36
N GLU A 332 -15.97 -11.27 4.97
CA GLU A 332 -16.09 -12.27 3.91
C GLU A 332 -15.46 -13.58 4.34
N ARG A 333 -15.92 -14.68 3.72
CA ARG A 333 -15.42 -16.03 3.96
C ARG A 333 -15.17 -16.70 2.62
N THR A 334 -13.92 -17.08 2.38
CA THR A 334 -13.58 -18.06 1.33
C THR A 334 -13.81 -19.46 1.88
N PHE A 335 -14.51 -20.31 1.13
CA PHE A 335 -14.79 -21.68 1.53
C PHE A 335 -13.60 -22.61 1.26
N SER A 336 -13.47 -23.66 2.08
CA SER A 336 -12.43 -24.72 1.93
C SER A 336 -12.62 -25.54 0.67
N THR A 337 -13.87 -25.72 0.24
CA THR A 337 -14.27 -26.28 -1.05
C THR A 337 -15.33 -25.36 -1.65
N ASP A 338 -15.38 -25.28 -2.99
CA ASP A 338 -16.41 -24.45 -3.63
C ASP A 338 -17.78 -25.09 -3.38
N GLN A 339 -18.79 -24.27 -3.07
CA GLN A 339 -20.09 -24.70 -2.58
C GLN A 339 -21.13 -24.64 -3.70
N ASN A 340 -21.86 -25.73 -3.90
CA ASN A 340 -23.02 -25.78 -4.78
C ASN A 340 -24.34 -25.69 -3.99
N ASP A 341 -24.28 -25.91 -2.68
CA ASP A 341 -25.40 -25.73 -1.76
C ASP A 341 -25.55 -24.24 -1.43
N HIS A 342 -26.51 -23.61 -2.09
CA HIS A 342 -26.80 -22.20 -1.95
C HIS A 342 -27.43 -21.85 -0.60
N GLU A 343 -28.13 -22.80 0.02
CA GLU A 343 -28.76 -22.63 1.32
C GLU A 343 -27.71 -22.62 2.44
N ALA A 344 -26.72 -23.52 2.36
CA ALA A 344 -25.56 -23.47 3.25
C ALA A 344 -24.75 -22.18 3.10
N VAL A 345 -24.61 -21.64 1.87
CA VAL A 345 -23.94 -20.34 1.67
C VAL A 345 -24.77 -19.19 2.24
N LEU A 346 -26.10 -19.23 2.12
CA LEU A 346 -26.99 -18.24 2.69
C LEU A 346 -26.87 -18.18 4.22
N GLU A 347 -26.79 -19.34 4.88
CA GLU A 347 -26.63 -19.40 6.34
C GLU A 347 -25.29 -18.80 6.79
N VAL A 348 -24.24 -19.03 6.01
CA VAL A 348 -22.94 -18.38 6.22
C VAL A 348 -23.05 -16.88 6.05
N LEU A 349 -23.77 -16.40 5.01
CA LEU A 349 -24.01 -14.97 4.79
C LEU A 349 -24.75 -14.33 5.97
N ARG A 350 -25.82 -14.96 6.48
CA ARG A 350 -26.55 -14.50 7.68
C ARG A 350 -25.61 -14.33 8.87
N SER A 351 -24.79 -15.35 9.15
CA SER A 351 -23.80 -15.29 10.22
C SER A 351 -22.79 -14.14 10.02
N LEU A 352 -22.33 -13.90 8.79
CA LEU A 352 -21.43 -12.79 8.48
C LEU A 352 -22.10 -11.43 8.70
N THR A 353 -23.35 -11.28 8.24
CA THR A 353 -24.16 -10.07 8.38
C THR A 353 -24.35 -9.70 9.85
N HIS A 354 -24.78 -10.65 10.69
CA HIS A 354 -24.88 -10.45 12.15
C HIS A 354 -23.55 -9.95 12.75
N ARG A 355 -22.43 -10.61 12.43
CA ARG A 355 -21.11 -10.23 12.98
C ARG A 355 -20.65 -8.85 12.53
N VAL A 356 -21.00 -8.43 11.31
CA VAL A 356 -20.71 -7.07 10.81
C VAL A 356 -21.51 -6.04 11.59
N LEU A 357 -22.79 -6.30 11.84
CA LEU A 357 -23.69 -5.39 12.57
C LEU A 357 -23.37 -5.31 14.05
N SER A 358 -23.07 -6.43 14.72
CA SER A 358 -22.59 -6.41 16.11
C SER A 358 -21.34 -5.55 16.23
N ARG A 359 -20.41 -5.67 15.28
CA ARG A 359 -19.20 -4.84 15.25
C ARG A 359 -19.51 -3.37 14.95
N ALA A 360 -20.45 -3.07 14.06
CA ALA A 360 -20.88 -1.69 13.81
C ALA A 360 -21.48 -1.06 15.08
N LYS A 361 -22.31 -1.82 15.81
CA LYS A 361 -22.92 -1.43 17.08
C LYS A 361 -21.88 -1.16 18.17
N GLU A 362 -20.89 -2.04 18.34
CA GLU A 362 -19.74 -1.85 19.24
C GLU A 362 -18.95 -0.58 18.91
N MET A 363 -18.84 -0.25 17.62
CA MET A 363 -18.16 0.94 17.13
C MET A 363 -19.01 2.21 17.23
N GLY A 364 -20.29 2.11 17.60
CA GLY A 364 -21.22 3.24 17.64
C GLY A 364 -21.56 3.82 16.26
N VAL A 365 -21.43 3.03 15.20
CA VAL A 365 -21.72 3.47 13.82
C VAL A 365 -22.94 2.76 13.26
N ALA A 366 -23.74 3.50 12.50
CA ALA A 366 -24.83 3.00 11.66
C ALA A 366 -24.40 3.07 10.18
N GLY A 367 -25.11 2.39 9.28
CA GLY A 367 -24.81 2.44 7.85
C GLY A 367 -26.06 2.51 6.98
N ARG A 368 -25.89 2.94 5.74
CA ARG A 368 -26.97 3.02 4.75
C ARG A 368 -26.86 1.97 3.65
N LEU A 369 -25.64 1.57 3.30
CA LEU A 369 -25.39 0.69 2.15
C LEU A 369 -25.14 -0.74 2.61
N ALA A 370 -25.94 -1.68 2.12
CA ALA A 370 -25.74 -3.11 2.25
C ALA A 370 -25.13 -3.67 0.96
N GLU A 371 -23.97 -4.32 1.03
CA GLU A 371 -23.33 -4.95 -0.13
C GLU A 371 -23.11 -6.45 0.13
N VAL A 372 -23.53 -7.28 -0.81
CA VAL A 372 -23.22 -8.71 -0.86
C VAL A 372 -22.19 -8.97 -1.96
N LYS A 373 -21.10 -9.61 -1.58
CA LYS A 373 -20.04 -10.04 -2.50
C LYS A 373 -20.16 -11.55 -2.73
N ILE A 374 -20.22 -11.95 -3.99
CA ILE A 374 -20.25 -13.34 -4.43
C ILE A 374 -19.04 -13.57 -5.32
N ARG A 375 -18.21 -14.55 -4.98
CA ARG A 375 -17.12 -15.00 -5.84
C ARG A 375 -17.39 -16.42 -6.28
N TYR A 376 -17.39 -16.64 -7.59
CA TYR A 376 -17.58 -17.95 -8.19
C TYR A 376 -16.26 -18.71 -8.33
N THR A 377 -16.38 -20.00 -8.63
CA THR A 377 -15.26 -20.81 -9.14
C THR A 377 -14.67 -20.13 -10.37
N GLY A 378 -13.34 -20.02 -10.45
CA GLY A 378 -12.65 -19.22 -11.46
C GLY A 378 -12.39 -17.76 -11.07
N PHE A 379 -12.59 -17.37 -9.81
CA PHE A 379 -12.27 -16.05 -9.23
C PHE A 379 -13.07 -14.85 -9.74
N GLU A 380 -14.07 -15.08 -10.61
CA GLU A 380 -15.03 -14.05 -10.98
C GLU A 380 -15.80 -13.56 -9.74
N THR A 381 -15.79 -12.25 -9.49
CA THR A 381 -16.36 -11.64 -8.29
C THR A 381 -17.41 -10.61 -8.68
N HIS A 382 -18.63 -10.78 -8.20
CA HIS A 382 -19.71 -9.82 -8.34
C HIS A 382 -20.01 -9.19 -6.98
N THR A 383 -20.32 -7.90 -6.95
CA THR A 383 -20.73 -7.18 -5.74
C THR A 383 -22.04 -6.48 -6.03
N HIS A 384 -23.06 -6.76 -5.22
CA HIS A 384 -24.40 -6.21 -5.37
C HIS A 384 -24.73 -5.39 -4.14
N GLY A 385 -25.14 -4.14 -4.34
CA GLY A 385 -25.38 -3.19 -3.26
C GLY A 385 -26.79 -2.63 -3.30
N ARG A 386 -27.36 -2.36 -2.13
CA ARG A 386 -28.60 -1.58 -1.97
C ARG A 386 -28.46 -0.63 -0.79
N SER A 387 -28.76 0.64 -1.04
CA SER A 387 -28.83 1.66 0.02
C SER A 387 -30.25 1.78 0.58
N ILE A 388 -30.35 2.04 1.88
CA ILE A 388 -31.57 2.50 2.55
C ILE A 388 -31.50 4.02 2.80
N PRO A 389 -32.64 4.72 2.94
CA PRO A 389 -32.66 6.17 3.06
C PRO A 389 -32.02 6.71 4.36
N VAL A 390 -32.14 5.95 5.45
CA VAL A 390 -31.69 6.33 6.79
C VAL A 390 -30.60 5.37 7.26
N ALA A 391 -29.57 5.88 7.95
CA ALA A 391 -28.54 5.04 8.52
C ALA A 391 -29.12 4.21 9.68
N MET A 392 -28.99 2.89 9.60
CA MET A 392 -29.47 1.96 10.63
C MET A 392 -28.35 1.03 11.08
N ASP A 393 -28.46 0.54 12.32
CA ASP A 393 -27.62 -0.52 12.91
C ASP A 393 -28.43 -1.78 13.25
N GLU A 394 -29.67 -1.86 12.77
CA GLU A 394 -30.63 -2.94 13.08
C GLU A 394 -30.36 -4.22 12.26
N PRO A 395 -30.05 -5.35 12.92
CA PRO A 395 -29.66 -6.57 12.20
C PRO A 395 -30.71 -7.11 11.22
N GLU A 396 -31.97 -7.09 11.60
CA GLU A 396 -33.05 -7.68 10.81
C GLU A 396 -33.23 -7.01 9.44
N VAL A 397 -33.08 -5.69 9.38
CA VAL A 397 -33.18 -4.92 8.14
C VAL A 397 -32.11 -5.38 7.15
N PHE A 398 -30.87 -5.47 7.61
CA PHE A 398 -29.74 -5.82 6.75
C PHE A 398 -29.65 -7.31 6.45
N LEU A 399 -30.18 -8.18 7.31
CA LEU A 399 -30.35 -9.61 7.01
C LEU A 399 -31.29 -9.80 5.83
N ARG A 400 -32.49 -9.21 5.88
CA ARG A 400 -33.45 -9.27 4.76
C ARG A 400 -32.85 -8.72 3.47
N LEU A 401 -32.12 -7.60 3.55
CA LEU A 401 -31.44 -7.03 2.38
C LEU A 401 -30.35 -7.96 1.84
N ALA A 402 -29.53 -8.54 2.71
CA ALA A 402 -28.46 -9.45 2.30
C ALA A 402 -29.02 -10.72 1.65
N GLU A 403 -30.06 -11.30 2.23
CA GLU A 403 -30.74 -12.49 1.69
C GLU A 403 -31.36 -12.19 0.31
N HIS A 404 -32.08 -11.07 0.20
CA HIS A 404 -32.68 -10.67 -1.07
C HIS A 404 -31.62 -10.39 -2.15
N LEU A 405 -30.54 -9.69 -1.80
CA LEU A 405 -29.42 -9.42 -2.71
C LEU A 405 -28.73 -10.72 -3.15
N PHE A 406 -28.57 -11.68 -2.24
CA PHE A 406 -28.00 -12.98 -2.59
C PHE A 406 -28.95 -13.78 -3.51
N ALA A 407 -30.21 -13.96 -3.10
CA ALA A 407 -31.18 -14.77 -3.83
C ALA A 407 -31.44 -14.25 -5.26
N THR A 408 -31.47 -12.93 -5.45
CA THR A 408 -31.76 -12.32 -6.76
C THR A 408 -30.58 -12.36 -7.73
N ASN A 409 -29.34 -12.44 -7.22
CA ASN A 409 -28.14 -12.29 -8.05
C ASN A 409 -27.28 -13.55 -8.15
N VAL A 410 -27.59 -14.61 -7.40
CA VAL A 410 -26.80 -15.83 -7.41
C VAL A 410 -27.07 -16.67 -8.65
N GLN A 411 -26.00 -17.16 -9.28
CA GLN A 411 -26.08 -18.04 -10.44
C GLN A 411 -26.06 -19.51 -9.99
N HIS A 412 -27.24 -20.14 -9.95
CA HIS A 412 -27.44 -21.49 -9.38
C HIS A 412 -26.60 -22.60 -10.01
N ASN A 413 -26.17 -22.43 -11.26
CA ASN A 413 -25.37 -23.40 -12.00
C ASN A 413 -23.85 -23.30 -11.75
N ARG A 414 -23.41 -22.42 -10.84
CA ARG A 414 -21.98 -22.17 -10.61
C ARG A 414 -21.62 -22.35 -9.15
N GLY A 415 -20.54 -23.09 -8.90
CA GLY A 415 -20.00 -23.25 -7.55
C GLY A 415 -19.49 -21.93 -6.97
N LEU A 416 -19.85 -21.66 -5.71
CA LEU A 416 -19.52 -20.47 -4.95
C LEU A 416 -18.23 -20.67 -4.13
N ARG A 417 -17.27 -19.79 -4.33
CA ARG A 417 -15.95 -19.81 -3.68
C ARG A 417 -15.86 -18.92 -2.45
N LEU A 418 -16.49 -17.75 -2.48
CA LEU A 418 -16.54 -16.82 -1.36
C LEU A 418 -17.89 -16.10 -1.32
N VAL A 419 -18.36 -15.85 -0.11
CA VAL A 419 -19.46 -14.93 0.17
C VAL A 419 -19.00 -13.87 1.17
N GLY A 420 -19.50 -12.65 1.04
CA GLY A 420 -19.20 -11.57 1.97
C GLY A 420 -20.33 -10.57 2.10
N PHE A 421 -20.38 -9.92 3.25
CA PHE A 421 -21.29 -8.82 3.54
C PHE A 421 -20.48 -7.57 3.93
N ARG A 422 -20.93 -6.41 3.47
CA ARG A 422 -20.35 -5.11 3.83
C ARG A 422 -21.44 -4.08 4.10
N LEU A 423 -21.29 -3.40 5.22
CA LEU A 423 -22.03 -2.21 5.60
C LEU A 423 -21.19 -0.98 5.23
N GLY A 424 -21.72 -0.11 4.38
CA GLY A 424 -21.08 1.11 3.89
C GLY A 424 -21.91 2.35 4.15
N GLN A 425 -21.37 3.51 3.74
CA GLN A 425 -21.96 4.83 4.02
C GLN A 425 -22.23 4.99 5.51
N LEU A 426 -21.16 4.78 6.30
CA LEU A 426 -21.25 4.80 7.74
C LEU A 426 -21.49 6.21 8.25
N ASP A 427 -22.29 6.30 9.31
CA ASP A 427 -22.66 7.51 10.01
C ASP A 427 -22.58 7.28 11.53
N MET A 428 -22.36 8.34 12.29
CA MET A 428 -22.45 8.33 13.76
C MET A 428 -23.67 9.14 14.16
N PRO A 429 -24.88 8.58 14.04
CA PRO A 429 -26.09 9.35 14.26
C PRO A 429 -26.18 9.76 15.76
N PRO A 430 -26.49 11.04 16.06
CA PRO A 430 -26.64 11.52 17.43
C PRO A 430 -27.84 10.87 18.15
N THR A 431 -28.81 10.37 17.40
CA THR A 431 -29.98 9.62 17.87
C THR A 431 -30.15 8.35 17.03
N ARG A 432 -30.41 7.20 17.67
CA ARG A 432 -30.59 5.92 16.98
C ARG A 432 -32.07 5.68 16.70
N GLN A 433 -32.40 5.36 15.44
CA GLN A 433 -33.75 5.00 15.07
C GLN A 433 -33.92 3.49 15.21
N ALA A 434 -34.79 3.05 16.12
CA ALA A 434 -35.18 1.66 16.29
C ALA A 434 -36.44 1.35 15.46
N ILE A 435 -36.66 0.07 15.13
CA ILE A 435 -37.96 -0.40 14.66
C ILE A 435 -38.95 -0.27 15.81
N LEU A 436 -40.13 0.31 15.54
CA LEU A 436 -41.25 0.25 16.46
C LEU A 436 -41.70 -1.22 16.56
N SER A 437 -41.34 -1.88 17.66
CA SER A 437 -41.97 -3.14 18.05
C SER A 437 -43.41 -2.82 18.46
N LEU A 438 -44.33 -2.89 17.51
CA LEU A 438 -45.75 -2.98 17.83
C LEU A 438 -45.94 -4.37 18.45
N ASN A 439 -45.92 -4.44 19.78
CA ASN A 439 -46.49 -5.59 20.45
C ASN A 439 -47.98 -5.56 20.09
N GLU A 440 -48.41 -6.50 19.25
CA GLU A 440 -49.83 -6.83 19.14
C GLU A 440 -50.23 -7.43 20.49
N GLU A 441 -50.72 -6.58 21.39
CA GLU A 441 -51.50 -7.03 22.54
C GLU A 441 -52.82 -7.59 21.99
N GLU A 442 -53.02 -8.91 22.18
CA GLU A 442 -54.25 -9.66 21.89
C GLU A 442 -55.49 -9.11 22.63
#